data_AF-A0A849Q6H9-F1
#
_entry.id   AF-A0A849Q6H9-F1
#
_cell.length_a   1.000
_cell.length_b   1.000
_cell.length_c   1.000
_cell.angle_alpha   90.00
_cell.angle_beta   90.00
_cell.angle_gamma   90.00
#
_symmetry.space_group_name_H-M   'P 1'
#
loop_
_entity.id
_entity.type
_entity.pdbx_description
1 polymer ?
#
loop_
_entity_poly.entity_id
_entity_poly.type
_entity_poly.pdbx_seq_one_letter_code
_entity_poly.pdbx_strand_id
1 'polypeptide(L)'
;MICKDHSFKFDMTVGARRLRRLKPKSDFRETIVALAKNRGFYWGPSPEIYGGSSGFFDLGPLGKLLKNRLEDNIRSSFVRADFWEVECPTVSPAIVWKASGHLEGFVDPITQCTKCGQLYRADNLILEQAPDAKIAGLSLDDISKKIEELKVHCAACKGVLGPVKEYNLMLKTTLGLDQEAYMRPETATSTYLLFKRFLTFFRNKLPASVFQIGKAYRNEISPRQGMLRLREFTQVEGQVFILEKDEHAWPRFESIRDEKLPLLPYQVQESGGDKVTSTKISVALKKGYFQKQA
;
A
#
# COMPACT_ATOMS: atom_id res chain seq x y z
N MET A 1 58.22 21.31 -64.57
CA MET A 1 57.18 20.99 -65.56
C MET A 1 55.94 20.53 -64.77
N ILE A 2 54.93 21.43 -64.65
CA ILE A 2 53.47 21.18 -64.58
C ILE A 2 52.98 20.23 -63.45
N CYS A 3 52.14 20.55 -62.46
CA CYS A 3 51.25 21.67 -62.12
C CYS A 3 51.10 21.65 -60.57
N LYS A 4 51.15 22.80 -59.89
CA LYS A 4 50.81 22.95 -58.47
C LYS A 4 49.40 23.52 -58.40
N ASP A 5 48.45 22.71 -57.93
CA ASP A 5 47.07 23.18 -57.72
C ASP A 5 46.97 24.13 -56.54
N HIS A 6 46.23 25.21 -56.81
CA HIS A 6 46.06 26.40 -56.00
C HIS A 6 45.28 26.11 -54.72
N SER A 7 45.85 26.56 -53.60
CA SER A 7 45.16 26.78 -52.33
C SER A 7 44.15 27.93 -52.47
N PHE A 8 42.85 27.65 -52.28
CA PHE A 8 41.84 28.68 -52.04
C PHE A 8 41.02 28.36 -50.79
N LYS A 9 40.89 29.38 -49.94
CA LYS A 9 40.36 29.38 -48.57
C LYS A 9 38.88 29.00 -48.52
N PHE A 10 38.49 28.19 -47.53
CA PHE A 10 37.10 28.05 -47.12
C PHE A 10 36.83 28.90 -45.86
N ASP A 11 35.83 29.75 -46.00
CA ASP A 11 35.26 30.66 -45.02
C ASP A 11 34.69 29.89 -43.82
N MET A 12 35.18 30.19 -42.62
CA MET A 12 34.69 29.65 -41.35
C MET A 12 33.64 30.60 -40.76
N THR A 13 32.45 30.60 -41.35
CA THR A 13 31.25 31.06 -40.65
C THR A 13 30.11 30.06 -40.84
N VAL A 14 29.25 30.00 -39.83
CA VAL A 14 28.04 29.15 -39.69
C VAL A 14 28.25 27.81 -39.00
N GLY A 15 27.76 27.75 -37.75
CA GLY A 15 27.45 26.49 -37.07
C GLY A 15 27.87 26.42 -35.61
N ALA A 16 27.58 27.45 -34.81
CA ALA A 16 27.59 27.33 -33.36
C ALA A 16 26.65 26.17 -32.96
N ARG A 17 27.21 24.97 -32.78
CA ARG A 17 26.50 23.85 -32.17
C ARG A 17 26.05 24.33 -30.80
N ARG A 18 24.75 24.63 -30.67
CA ARG A 18 24.08 24.75 -29.37
C ARG A 18 24.49 23.51 -28.58
N LEU A 19 25.37 23.69 -27.61
CA LEU A 19 25.55 22.76 -26.51
C LEU A 19 24.13 22.51 -25.97
N ARG A 20 23.55 21.34 -26.29
CA ARG A 20 22.32 20.89 -25.65
C ARG A 20 22.64 20.92 -24.16
N ARG A 21 22.07 21.89 -23.45
CA ARG A 21 22.02 21.88 -21.98
C ARG A 21 21.59 20.46 -21.61
N LEU A 22 22.48 19.69 -21.01
CA LEU A 22 22.12 18.42 -20.40
C LEU A 22 20.96 18.74 -19.47
N LYS A 23 19.79 18.12 -19.73
CA LYS A 23 18.64 18.25 -18.84
C LYS A 23 19.14 17.91 -17.42
N PRO A 24 18.70 18.64 -16.38
CA PRO A 24 19.01 18.25 -15.02
C PRO A 24 18.69 16.77 -14.85
N LYS A 25 19.54 16.02 -14.14
CA LYS A 25 19.33 14.59 -13.84
C LYS A 25 17.89 14.44 -13.38
N SER A 26 17.05 13.83 -14.21
CA SER A 26 15.65 13.56 -13.83
C SER A 26 15.67 12.75 -12.54
N ASP A 27 14.74 13.00 -11.63
CA ASP A 27 14.60 12.19 -10.44
C ASP A 27 14.49 10.72 -10.88
N PHE A 28 15.24 9.84 -10.24
CA PHE A 28 15.24 8.40 -10.54
C PHE A 28 13.81 7.86 -10.48
N ARG A 29 13.01 8.31 -9.50
CA ARG A 29 11.61 7.90 -9.36
C ARG A 29 10.75 8.34 -10.55
N GLU A 30 10.86 9.59 -10.96
CA GLU A 30 10.16 10.12 -12.14
C GLU A 30 10.54 9.35 -13.41
N THR A 31 11.82 9.01 -13.54
CA THR A 31 12.35 8.24 -14.67
C THR A 31 11.73 6.84 -14.73
N ILE A 32 11.68 6.14 -13.60
CA ILE A 32 11.08 4.81 -13.50
C ILE A 32 9.57 4.86 -13.76
N VAL A 33 8.86 5.83 -13.19
CA VAL A 33 7.42 6.02 -13.42
C VAL A 33 7.13 6.28 -14.90
N ALA A 34 7.90 7.16 -15.55
CA ALA A 34 7.74 7.44 -16.96
C ALA A 34 7.99 6.20 -17.84
N LEU A 35 9.04 5.43 -17.54
CA LEU A 35 9.34 4.18 -18.24
C LEU A 35 8.23 3.14 -18.06
N ALA A 36 7.72 2.97 -16.84
CA ALA A 36 6.64 2.03 -16.54
C ALA A 36 5.37 2.36 -17.35
N LYS A 37 4.99 3.64 -17.39
CA LYS A 37 3.84 4.11 -18.19
C LYS A 37 4.06 3.91 -19.69
N ASN A 38 5.20 4.38 -20.21
CA ASN A 38 5.53 4.31 -21.63
C ASN A 38 5.64 2.88 -22.16
N ARG A 39 6.04 1.92 -21.32
CA ARG A 39 6.14 0.50 -21.69
C ARG A 39 4.85 -0.29 -21.43
N GLY A 40 3.79 0.35 -20.95
CA GLY A 40 2.50 -0.32 -20.71
C GLY A 40 2.50 -1.27 -19.51
N PHE A 41 3.19 -0.90 -18.43
CA PHE A 41 3.04 -1.59 -17.14
C PHE A 41 1.74 -1.17 -16.44
N TYR A 42 1.53 0.13 -16.28
CA TYR A 42 0.28 0.64 -15.72
C TYR A 42 -0.05 2.01 -16.29
N TRP A 43 -1.34 2.31 -16.35
CA TRP A 43 -1.89 3.59 -16.78
C TRP A 43 -2.87 4.10 -15.74
N GLY A 44 -3.07 5.40 -15.72
CA GLY A 44 -4.02 6.04 -14.86
C GLY A 44 -3.62 7.43 -14.40
N PRO A 45 -4.56 8.10 -13.71
CA PRO A 45 -5.76 7.50 -13.10
C PRO A 45 -6.85 7.04 -14.10
N SER A 46 -7.50 5.90 -13.83
CA SER A 46 -8.52 5.29 -14.70
C SER A 46 -9.94 5.80 -14.40
N PRO A 47 -10.83 5.96 -15.40
CA PRO A 47 -10.55 5.92 -16.84
C PRO A 47 -9.97 7.25 -17.34
N GLU A 48 -8.78 7.22 -17.96
CA GLU A 48 -8.01 8.44 -18.33
C GLU A 48 -8.80 9.37 -19.28
N ILE A 49 -9.53 8.81 -20.24
CA ILE A 49 -10.28 9.58 -21.26
C ILE A 49 -11.46 10.39 -20.67
N TYR A 50 -11.88 10.09 -19.43
CA TYR A 50 -12.91 10.82 -18.71
C TYR A 50 -12.35 11.65 -17.54
N GLY A 51 -11.04 11.93 -17.54
CA GLY A 51 -10.37 12.70 -16.49
C GLY A 51 -9.83 11.86 -15.32
N GLY A 52 -10.14 10.56 -15.28
CA GLY A 52 -9.60 9.61 -14.32
C GLY A 52 -10.11 9.76 -12.89
N SER A 53 -10.11 8.67 -12.14
CA SER A 53 -10.41 8.65 -10.71
C SER A 53 -9.15 8.30 -9.92
N SER A 54 -8.67 9.25 -9.10
CA SER A 54 -7.48 9.05 -8.27
C SER A 54 -7.55 7.78 -7.43
N GLY A 55 -6.47 7.00 -7.43
CA GLY A 55 -6.38 5.72 -6.71
C GLY A 55 -6.87 4.51 -7.50
N PHE A 56 -7.37 4.68 -8.72
CA PHE A 56 -7.68 3.60 -9.66
C PHE A 56 -6.71 3.62 -10.84
N PHE A 57 -6.15 2.45 -11.17
CA PHE A 57 -5.16 2.32 -12.24
C PHE A 57 -5.42 1.04 -13.05
N ASP A 58 -5.19 1.15 -14.34
CA ASP A 58 -5.26 0.02 -15.25
C ASP A 58 -3.87 -0.61 -15.35
N LEU A 59 -3.80 -1.95 -15.29
CA LEU A 59 -2.56 -2.65 -15.61
C LEU A 59 -2.52 -2.92 -17.11
N GLY A 60 -1.55 -2.32 -17.79
CA GLY A 60 -1.31 -2.56 -19.21
C GLY A 60 -0.78 -3.98 -19.47
N PRO A 61 -0.59 -4.38 -20.74
CA PRO A 61 -0.23 -5.75 -21.10
C PRO A 61 1.00 -6.30 -20.36
N LEU A 62 2.07 -5.51 -20.24
CA LEU A 62 3.29 -5.92 -19.53
C LEU A 62 3.08 -5.97 -18.01
N GLY A 63 2.29 -5.06 -17.45
CA GLY A 63 2.02 -5.04 -16.02
C GLY A 63 1.08 -6.17 -15.59
N LYS A 64 0.09 -6.51 -16.41
CA LYS A 64 -0.76 -7.68 -16.15
C LYS A 64 0.03 -8.97 -16.27
N LEU A 65 0.93 -9.10 -17.25
CA LEU A 65 1.84 -10.24 -17.35
C LEU A 65 2.75 -10.35 -16.11
N LEU A 66 3.34 -9.23 -15.67
CA LEU A 66 4.16 -9.19 -14.46
C LEU A 66 3.35 -9.59 -13.22
N LYS A 67 2.13 -9.04 -13.08
CA LYS A 67 1.23 -9.34 -11.96
C LYS A 67 0.87 -10.81 -11.90
N ASN A 68 0.52 -11.44 -13.03
CA ASN A 68 0.20 -12.87 -13.07
C ASN A 68 1.39 -13.70 -12.59
N ARG A 69 2.60 -13.42 -13.09
CA ARG A 69 3.82 -14.12 -12.65
C ARG A 69 4.10 -13.95 -11.16
N LEU A 70 3.86 -12.74 -10.63
CA LEU A 70 4.02 -12.47 -9.21
C LEU A 70 3.00 -13.26 -8.38
N GLU A 71 1.73 -13.25 -8.77
CA GLU A 71 0.66 -14.02 -8.12
C GLU A 71 0.94 -15.52 -8.17
N ASP A 72 1.39 -16.06 -9.29
CA ASP A 72 1.73 -17.48 -9.43
C ASP A 72 2.92 -17.89 -8.55
N ASN A 73 3.93 -17.03 -8.43
CA ASN A 73 5.06 -17.27 -7.53
C ASN A 73 4.62 -17.26 -6.05
N ILE A 74 3.77 -16.30 -5.66
CA ILE A 74 3.24 -16.23 -4.31
C ILE A 74 2.36 -17.45 -4.01
N ARG A 75 1.41 -17.75 -4.92
CA ARG A 75 0.55 -18.94 -4.85
C ARG A 75 1.36 -20.21 -4.67
N SER A 76 2.40 -20.40 -5.47
CA SER A 76 3.29 -21.56 -5.36
C SER A 76 3.96 -21.66 -3.99
N SER A 77 4.31 -20.54 -3.36
CA SER A 77 4.87 -20.52 -2.00
C SER A 77 3.85 -20.90 -0.94
N PHE A 78 2.60 -20.42 -1.04
CA PHE A 78 1.51 -20.81 -0.14
C PHE A 78 1.16 -22.29 -0.29
N VAL A 79 1.09 -22.80 -1.53
CA VAL A 79 0.80 -24.22 -1.80
C VAL A 79 1.91 -25.13 -1.28
N ARG A 80 3.19 -24.78 -1.47
CA ARG A 80 4.32 -25.50 -0.82
C ARG A 80 4.27 -25.44 0.70
N ALA A 81 3.61 -24.42 1.24
CA ALA A 81 3.33 -24.28 2.64
C ALA A 81 2.00 -24.94 3.06
N ASP A 82 1.45 -25.89 2.30
CA ASP A 82 0.21 -26.63 2.61
C ASP A 82 -1.01 -25.72 2.90
N PHE A 83 -1.03 -24.51 2.35
CA PHE A 83 -2.22 -23.66 2.38
C PHE A 83 -3.15 -24.00 1.22
N TRP A 84 -4.46 -23.90 1.47
CA TRP A 84 -5.49 -24.08 0.45
C TRP A 84 -6.04 -22.73 -0.02
N GLU A 85 -6.07 -22.53 -1.35
CA GLU A 85 -6.57 -21.27 -1.93
C GLU A 85 -8.10 -21.23 -1.89
N VAL A 86 -8.66 -20.08 -1.52
CA VAL A 86 -10.11 -19.82 -1.53
C VAL A 86 -10.40 -18.47 -2.16
N GLU A 87 -11.60 -18.33 -2.74
CA GLU A 87 -12.11 -17.07 -3.25
C GLU A 87 -13.45 -16.74 -2.56
N CYS A 88 -13.54 -15.53 -2.01
CA CYS A 88 -14.75 -15.01 -1.38
C CYS A 88 -15.28 -13.79 -2.16
N PRO A 89 -16.60 -13.50 -2.07
CA PRO A 89 -17.18 -12.27 -2.63
C PRO A 89 -16.48 -11.00 -2.12
N THR A 90 -16.41 -9.98 -2.97
CA THR A 90 -15.81 -8.68 -2.64
C THR A 90 -16.79 -7.71 -1.98
N VAL A 91 -18.10 -7.99 -2.04
CA VAL A 91 -19.16 -7.19 -1.45
C VAL A 91 -19.82 -7.97 -0.33
N SER A 92 -20.08 -7.33 0.81
CA SER A 92 -20.81 -7.95 1.92
C SER A 92 -21.73 -6.97 2.63
N PRO A 93 -22.85 -7.44 3.21
CA PRO A 93 -23.78 -6.59 3.96
C PRO A 93 -23.11 -5.89 5.14
N ALA A 94 -23.63 -4.72 5.52
CA ALA A 94 -23.11 -3.90 6.62
C ALA A 94 -22.88 -4.66 7.95
N ILE A 95 -23.73 -5.65 8.26
CA ILE A 95 -23.63 -6.43 9.51
C ILE A 95 -22.29 -7.16 9.67
N VAL A 96 -21.69 -7.62 8.55
CA VAL A 96 -20.37 -8.29 8.57
C VAL A 96 -19.30 -7.30 9.05
N TRP A 97 -19.33 -6.10 8.48
CA TRP A 97 -18.34 -5.06 8.76
C TRP A 97 -18.53 -4.44 10.14
N LYS A 98 -19.79 -4.33 10.59
CA LYS A 98 -20.11 -3.97 11.98
C LYS A 98 -19.54 -4.99 12.96
N ALA A 99 -19.79 -6.29 12.73
CA ALA A 99 -19.31 -7.35 13.61
C ALA A 99 -17.77 -7.42 13.69
N SER A 100 -17.09 -7.13 12.58
CA SER A 100 -15.62 -7.04 12.54
C SER A 100 -15.03 -5.75 13.13
N GLY A 101 -15.86 -4.75 13.47
CA GLY A 101 -15.42 -3.44 13.95
C GLY A 101 -14.98 -2.46 12.85
N HIS A 102 -14.96 -2.84 11.57
CA HIS A 102 -14.51 -1.96 10.49
C HIS A 102 -15.39 -0.72 10.30
N LEU A 103 -16.69 -0.78 10.60
CA LEU A 103 -17.55 0.41 10.48
C LEU A 103 -17.19 1.52 11.48
N GLU A 104 -16.60 1.16 12.62
CA GLU A 104 -16.26 2.08 13.70
C GLU A 104 -14.76 2.38 13.73
N GLY A 105 -13.90 1.37 13.54
CA GLY A 105 -12.44 1.50 13.67
C GLY A 105 -11.69 1.78 12.36
N PHE A 106 -12.31 1.59 11.19
CA PHE A 106 -11.65 1.81 9.90
C PHE A 106 -11.84 3.26 9.41
N VAL A 107 -11.45 4.20 10.26
CA VAL A 107 -11.67 5.64 10.07
C VAL A 107 -10.33 6.39 10.02
N ASP A 108 -10.27 7.44 9.20
CA ASP A 108 -9.15 8.39 9.18
C ASP A 108 -9.60 9.77 9.70
N PRO A 109 -8.69 10.54 10.33
CA PRO A 109 -8.95 11.92 10.75
C PRO A 109 -8.83 12.88 9.56
N ILE A 110 -9.92 13.53 9.17
CA ILE A 110 -10.02 14.33 7.95
C ILE A 110 -10.37 15.77 8.25
N THR A 111 -9.68 16.69 7.58
CA THR A 111 -10.03 18.11 7.56
C THR A 111 -10.35 18.57 6.13
N GLN A 112 -11.22 19.57 6.02
CA GLN A 112 -11.63 20.17 4.75
C GLN A 112 -11.23 21.64 4.70
N CYS A 113 -10.64 22.09 3.60
CA CYS A 113 -10.38 23.52 3.41
C CYS A 113 -11.70 24.29 3.23
N THR A 114 -11.93 25.29 4.07
CA THR A 114 -13.15 26.12 4.03
C THR A 114 -13.27 27.00 2.78
N LYS A 115 -12.15 27.25 2.09
CA LYS A 115 -12.10 28.08 0.88
C LYS A 115 -12.31 27.31 -0.43
N CYS A 116 -11.74 26.10 -0.54
CA CYS A 116 -11.74 25.35 -1.81
C CYS A 116 -12.36 23.94 -1.72
N GLY A 117 -12.81 23.52 -0.54
CA GLY A 117 -13.48 22.23 -0.34
C GLY A 117 -12.57 21.00 -0.41
N GLN A 118 -11.26 21.16 -0.66
CA GLN A 118 -10.31 20.05 -0.71
C GLN A 118 -10.22 19.33 0.63
N LEU A 119 -10.21 18.00 0.57
CA LEU A 119 -10.14 17.11 1.73
C LEU A 119 -8.71 16.62 1.93
N TYR A 120 -8.26 16.61 3.18
CA TYR A 120 -6.94 16.15 3.56
C TYR A 120 -7.05 15.20 4.74
N ARG A 121 -6.20 14.18 4.75
CA ARG A 121 -5.90 13.44 5.97
C ARG A 121 -5.10 14.36 6.90
N ALA A 122 -5.68 14.67 8.05
CA ALA A 122 -5.21 15.73 8.94
C ALA A 122 -3.79 15.42 9.46
N ASP A 123 -3.54 14.18 9.86
CA ASP A 123 -2.25 13.70 10.33
C ASP A 123 -1.14 13.86 9.27
N ASN A 124 -1.38 13.38 8.04
CA ASN A 124 -0.41 13.49 6.94
C ASN A 124 -0.15 14.95 6.56
N LEU A 125 -1.19 15.79 6.53
CA LEU A 125 -1.04 17.19 6.19
C LEU A 125 -0.18 17.94 7.23
N ILE A 126 -0.36 17.61 8.51
CA ILE A 126 0.51 18.14 9.58
C ILE A 126 1.95 17.70 9.35
N LEU A 127 2.22 16.41 9.13
CA LEU A 127 3.59 15.90 8.93
C LEU A 127 4.26 16.46 7.68
N GLU A 128 3.51 16.78 6.63
CA GLU A 128 4.05 17.39 5.41
C GLU A 128 4.52 18.84 5.64
N GLN A 129 3.84 19.59 6.51
CA GLN A 129 4.17 21.00 6.80
C GLN A 129 5.01 21.17 8.07
N ALA A 130 4.96 20.19 8.96
CA ALA A 130 5.68 20.12 10.23
C ALA A 130 6.16 18.68 10.50
N PRO A 131 7.27 18.24 9.88
CA PRO A 131 7.76 16.86 9.94
C PRO A 131 8.10 16.37 11.35
N ASP A 132 8.50 17.27 12.25
CA ASP A 132 8.88 16.95 13.63
C ASP A 132 7.69 16.89 14.60
N ALA A 133 6.46 17.05 14.10
CA ALA A 133 5.26 17.04 14.92
C ALA A 133 4.94 15.63 15.45
N LYS A 134 4.90 15.48 16.77
CA LYS A 134 4.41 14.26 17.43
C LYS A 134 2.89 14.23 17.42
N ILE A 135 2.32 13.46 16.50
CA ILE A 135 0.87 13.37 16.31
C ILE A 135 0.29 11.96 16.52
N ALA A 136 1.14 10.94 16.67
CA ALA A 136 0.69 9.58 16.88
C ALA A 136 -0.07 9.44 18.21
N GLY A 137 -1.28 8.91 18.16
CA GLY A 137 -2.11 8.66 19.34
C GLY A 137 -2.91 9.85 19.88
N LEU A 138 -2.93 10.99 19.19
CA LEU A 138 -3.75 12.15 19.58
C LEU A 138 -5.23 11.95 19.28
N SER A 139 -6.10 12.59 20.07
CA SER A 139 -7.54 12.69 19.80
C SER A 139 -7.83 13.63 18.62
N LEU A 140 -9.02 13.55 18.01
CA LEU A 140 -9.41 14.41 16.89
C LEU A 140 -9.42 15.90 17.26
N ASP A 141 -9.82 16.20 18.49
CA ASP A 141 -9.83 17.57 19.02
C ASP A 141 -8.40 18.09 19.19
N ASP A 142 -7.48 17.24 19.65
CA ASP A 142 -6.08 17.61 19.80
C ASP A 142 -5.39 17.76 18.44
N ILE A 143 -5.74 16.93 17.44
CA ILE A 143 -5.28 17.11 16.06
C ILE A 143 -5.81 18.45 15.50
N SER A 144 -7.07 18.81 15.77
CA SER A 144 -7.65 20.09 15.35
C SER A 144 -6.90 21.27 15.99
N LYS A 145 -6.64 21.22 17.30
CA LYS A 145 -5.81 22.23 17.98
C LYS A 145 -4.40 22.31 17.40
N LYS A 146 -3.81 21.15 17.07
CA LYS A 146 -2.46 21.11 16.49
C LYS A 146 -2.39 21.80 15.13
N ILE A 147 -3.43 21.67 14.30
CA ILE A 147 -3.55 22.39 13.02
C ILE A 147 -3.49 23.90 13.25
N GLU A 148 -4.20 24.40 14.26
CA GLU A 148 -4.21 25.83 14.61
C GLU A 148 -2.86 26.29 15.19
N GLU A 149 -2.31 25.55 16.15
CA GLU A 149 -1.02 25.84 16.80
C GLU A 149 0.13 25.90 15.79
N LEU A 150 0.20 24.91 14.90
CA LEU A 150 1.25 24.80 13.88
C LEU A 150 0.93 25.63 12.63
N LYS A 151 -0.20 26.34 12.60
CA LYS A 151 -0.68 27.16 11.47
C LYS A 151 -0.66 26.38 10.14
N VAL A 152 -1.07 25.11 10.20
CA VAL A 152 -1.18 24.25 9.03
C VAL A 152 -2.29 24.80 8.14
N HIS A 153 -2.00 24.91 6.86
CA HIS A 153 -2.90 25.53 5.89
C HIS A 153 -3.17 24.60 4.71
N CYS A 154 -4.22 24.90 3.94
CA CYS A 154 -4.52 24.14 2.74
C CYS A 154 -3.33 24.16 1.76
N ALA A 155 -2.84 22.98 1.37
CA ALA A 155 -1.72 22.86 0.43
C ALA A 155 -2.02 23.44 -0.96
N ALA A 156 -3.29 23.44 -1.37
CA ALA A 156 -3.70 23.92 -2.69
C ALA A 156 -3.89 25.45 -2.76
N CYS A 157 -4.50 26.07 -1.75
CA CYS A 157 -4.94 27.48 -1.81
C CYS A 157 -4.54 28.33 -0.60
N LYS A 158 -3.81 27.76 0.36
CA LYS A 158 -3.41 28.38 1.63
C LYS A 158 -4.56 28.87 2.51
N GLY A 159 -5.79 28.43 2.23
CA GLY A 159 -6.96 28.72 3.04
C GLY A 159 -6.96 27.99 4.38
N VAL A 160 -7.83 28.44 5.28
CA VAL A 160 -8.06 27.83 6.61
C VAL A 160 -8.68 26.45 6.45
N LEU A 161 -8.34 25.57 7.37
CA LEU A 161 -8.83 24.20 7.46
C LEU A 161 -9.96 24.15 8.49
N GLY A 162 -11.02 23.40 8.18
CA GLY A 162 -12.14 23.17 9.08
C GLY A 162 -11.80 22.16 10.18
N PRO A 163 -12.77 21.87 11.08
CA PRO A 163 -12.58 20.91 12.15
C PRO A 163 -12.29 19.51 11.61
N VAL A 164 -11.47 18.75 12.34
CA VAL A 164 -11.16 17.36 11.99
C VAL A 164 -12.36 16.47 12.34
N LYS A 165 -12.71 15.56 11.43
CA LYS A 165 -13.79 14.58 11.61
C LYS A 165 -13.31 13.19 11.21
N GLU A 166 -13.95 12.17 11.75
CA GLU A 166 -13.73 10.80 11.30
C GLU A 166 -14.39 10.56 9.95
N TYR A 167 -13.67 9.87 9.08
CA TYR A 167 -14.21 9.40 7.81
C TYR A 167 -13.93 7.92 7.65
N ASN A 168 -15.00 7.13 7.48
CA ASN A 168 -14.87 5.70 7.25
C ASN A 168 -14.29 5.42 5.85
N LEU A 169 -13.20 4.64 5.81
CA LEU A 169 -12.47 4.31 4.59
C LEU A 169 -13.09 3.12 3.82
N MET A 170 -14.22 2.57 4.24
CA MET A 170 -14.89 1.53 3.47
C MET A 170 -15.67 2.13 2.30
N LEU A 171 -15.59 1.49 1.14
CA LEU A 171 -16.39 1.88 -0.01
C LEU A 171 -17.81 1.31 0.13
N LYS A 172 -18.77 2.18 0.46
CA LYS A 172 -20.20 1.87 0.59
C LYS A 172 -20.86 1.64 -0.76
N THR A 173 -21.80 0.70 -0.81
CA THR A 173 -22.67 0.40 -1.96
C THR A 173 -24.04 -0.06 -1.45
N THR A 174 -24.96 -0.37 -2.37
CA THR A 174 -26.29 -0.88 -2.07
C THR A 174 -26.52 -2.17 -2.85
N LEU A 175 -27.02 -3.20 -2.16
CA LEU A 175 -27.47 -4.46 -2.76
C LEU A 175 -28.99 -4.42 -2.94
N GLY A 176 -29.46 -4.82 -4.12
CA GLY A 176 -30.88 -4.75 -4.46
C GLY A 176 -31.39 -3.31 -4.43
N LEU A 177 -32.54 -3.09 -3.79
CA LEU A 177 -33.14 -1.75 -3.69
C LEU A 177 -32.49 -0.92 -2.58
N ASP A 178 -32.39 -1.45 -1.35
CA ASP A 178 -32.07 -0.63 -0.18
C ASP A 178 -31.10 -1.28 0.83
N GLN A 179 -30.54 -2.46 0.52
CA GLN A 179 -29.67 -3.14 1.48
C GLN A 179 -28.27 -2.53 1.48
N GLU A 180 -27.91 -1.86 2.57
CA GLU A 180 -26.58 -1.31 2.75
C GLU A 180 -25.48 -2.40 2.76
N ALA A 181 -24.48 -2.20 1.91
CA ALA A 181 -23.36 -3.10 1.76
C ALA A 181 -22.06 -2.33 1.53
N TYR A 182 -20.95 -3.03 1.62
CA TYR A 182 -19.64 -2.44 1.43
C TYR A 182 -18.75 -3.38 0.62
N MET A 183 -17.88 -2.78 -0.17
CA MET A 183 -16.74 -3.47 -0.76
C MET A 183 -15.70 -3.74 0.35
N ARG A 184 -15.15 -4.95 0.36
CA ARG A 184 -14.26 -5.42 1.43
C ARG A 184 -12.95 -4.61 1.48
N PRO A 185 -12.50 -4.14 2.67
CA PRO A 185 -11.24 -3.40 2.83
C PRO A 185 -10.01 -4.30 2.99
N GLU A 186 -10.24 -5.60 3.17
CA GLU A 186 -9.28 -6.70 3.29
C GLU A 186 -9.93 -8.01 2.83
N THR A 187 -9.15 -9.07 2.63
CA THR A 187 -9.68 -10.40 2.28
C THR A 187 -9.94 -11.29 3.50
N ALA A 188 -9.27 -11.01 4.62
CA ALA A 188 -9.29 -11.81 5.84
C ALA A 188 -10.69 -11.97 6.44
N THR A 189 -11.41 -10.86 6.71
CA THR A 189 -12.79 -10.93 7.23
C THR A 189 -13.69 -11.85 6.40
N SER A 190 -13.65 -11.75 5.06
CA SER A 190 -14.45 -12.62 4.19
C SER A 190 -14.04 -14.09 4.23
N THR A 191 -12.77 -14.36 4.55
CA THR A 191 -12.22 -15.72 4.71
C THR A 191 -12.68 -16.34 6.04
N TYR A 192 -12.72 -15.56 7.12
CA TYR A 192 -13.18 -16.03 8.44
C TYR A 192 -14.61 -16.55 8.43
N LEU A 193 -15.49 -15.99 7.59
CA LEU A 193 -16.88 -16.41 7.48
C LEU A 193 -17.03 -17.89 7.07
N LEU A 194 -16.01 -18.45 6.41
CA LEU A 194 -16.00 -19.85 5.97
C LEU A 194 -15.42 -20.82 7.02
N PHE A 195 -15.04 -20.35 8.22
CA PHE A 195 -14.37 -21.18 9.23
C PHE A 195 -15.06 -22.52 9.51
N LYS A 196 -16.40 -22.52 9.67
CA LYS A 196 -17.15 -23.78 9.89
C LYS A 196 -17.03 -24.75 8.70
N ARG A 197 -16.99 -24.24 7.47
CA ARG A 197 -16.78 -25.05 6.26
C ARG A 197 -15.35 -25.57 6.18
N PHE A 198 -14.38 -24.76 6.58
CA PHE A 198 -12.99 -25.20 6.68
C PHE A 198 -12.84 -26.34 7.68
N LEU A 199 -13.45 -26.25 8.88
CA LEU A 199 -13.43 -27.37 9.82
C LEU A 199 -13.94 -28.68 9.18
N THR A 200 -15.04 -28.63 8.42
CA THR A 200 -15.51 -29.82 7.68
C THR A 200 -14.49 -30.29 6.63
N PHE A 201 -13.94 -29.38 5.83
CA PHE A 201 -12.96 -29.70 4.79
C PHE A 201 -11.68 -30.35 5.36
N PHE A 202 -11.17 -29.79 6.47
CA PHE A 202 -10.02 -30.30 7.21
C PHE A 202 -10.39 -31.44 8.19
N ARG A 203 -11.59 -32.03 8.07
CA ARG A 203 -12.06 -33.18 8.87
C ARG A 203 -11.95 -32.95 10.38
N ASN A 204 -12.31 -31.74 10.82
CA ASN A 204 -12.24 -31.25 12.19
C ASN A 204 -10.83 -31.31 12.80
N LYS A 205 -9.78 -31.22 11.97
CA LYS A 205 -8.39 -31.15 12.40
C LYS A 205 -7.85 -29.73 12.23
N LEU A 206 -7.00 -29.34 13.17
CA LEU A 206 -6.21 -28.12 13.14
C LEU A 206 -4.72 -28.50 13.20
N PRO A 207 -3.80 -27.67 12.68
CA PRO A 207 -4.05 -26.36 12.06
C PRO A 207 -4.78 -26.46 10.70
N ALA A 208 -5.60 -25.47 10.41
CA ALA A 208 -6.22 -25.28 9.11
C ALA A 208 -5.64 -24.01 8.46
N SER A 209 -5.01 -24.17 7.30
CA SER A 209 -4.30 -23.09 6.61
C SER A 209 -4.96 -22.82 5.27
N VAL A 210 -5.45 -21.60 5.10
CA VAL A 210 -6.09 -21.13 3.87
C VAL A 210 -5.51 -19.79 3.46
N PHE A 211 -5.52 -19.48 2.17
CA PHE A 211 -5.10 -18.17 1.69
C PHE A 211 -6.02 -17.69 0.57
N GLN A 212 -6.04 -16.38 0.37
CA GLN A 212 -6.84 -15.76 -0.68
C GLN A 212 -5.99 -14.72 -1.42
N ILE A 213 -6.04 -14.77 -2.75
CA ILE A 213 -5.51 -13.73 -3.65
C ILE A 213 -6.73 -12.99 -4.19
N GLY A 214 -6.92 -11.73 -3.82
CA GLY A 214 -8.16 -11.04 -4.16
C GLY A 214 -8.12 -9.53 -4.06
N LYS A 215 -9.11 -8.89 -4.66
CA LYS A 215 -9.28 -7.42 -4.60
C LYS A 215 -9.74 -6.97 -3.21
N ALA A 216 -9.22 -5.83 -2.79
CA ALA A 216 -9.63 -5.09 -1.61
C ALA A 216 -9.72 -3.60 -1.93
N TYR A 217 -10.54 -2.91 -1.16
CA TYR A 217 -11.07 -1.59 -1.48
C TYR A 217 -10.94 -0.65 -0.29
N ARG A 218 -10.21 0.45 -0.45
CA ARG A 218 -10.05 1.47 0.59
C ARG A 218 -10.37 2.83 0.02
N ASN A 219 -11.35 3.53 0.56
CA ASN A 219 -11.79 4.85 0.14
C ASN A 219 -10.79 5.94 0.57
N GLU A 220 -9.52 5.77 0.18
CA GLU A 220 -8.42 6.67 0.48
C GLU A 220 -8.74 8.08 -0.02
N ILE A 221 -8.62 9.07 0.84
CA ILE A 221 -9.07 10.44 0.56
C ILE A 221 -8.12 11.16 -0.36
N SER A 222 -6.82 10.92 -0.18
CA SER A 222 -5.78 11.49 -1.04
C SER A 222 -4.83 10.40 -1.51
N PRO A 223 -5.21 9.60 -2.52
CA PRO A 223 -4.31 8.65 -3.15
C PRO A 223 -3.11 9.41 -3.74
N ARG A 224 -1.91 9.16 -3.23
CA ARG A 224 -0.65 9.79 -3.64
C ARG A 224 0.38 8.70 -4.00
N GLN A 225 1.43 9.09 -4.72
CA GLN A 225 2.56 8.21 -5.04
C GLN A 225 2.21 7.02 -5.98
N GLY A 226 1.25 7.20 -6.89
CA GLY A 226 0.94 6.21 -7.93
C GLY A 226 0.44 4.88 -7.35
N MET A 227 1.12 3.78 -7.68
CA MET A 227 0.73 2.42 -7.29
C MET A 227 0.92 2.09 -5.80
N LEU A 228 1.43 3.01 -4.98
CA LEU A 228 1.68 2.78 -3.55
C LEU A 228 0.45 3.05 -2.67
N ARG A 229 -0.41 4.02 -3.03
CA ARG A 229 -1.68 4.27 -2.34
C ARG A 229 -2.83 4.23 -3.34
N LEU A 230 -3.62 3.17 -3.25
CA LEU A 230 -4.69 2.84 -4.19
C LEU A 230 -6.03 2.73 -3.47
N ARG A 231 -7.12 2.95 -4.22
CA ARG A 231 -8.47 2.68 -3.75
C ARG A 231 -8.95 1.27 -4.03
N GLU A 232 -8.37 0.65 -5.06
CA GLU A 232 -8.56 -0.75 -5.40
C GLU A 232 -7.18 -1.39 -5.62
N PHE A 233 -6.90 -2.48 -4.91
CA PHE A 233 -5.66 -3.23 -5.06
C PHE A 233 -5.88 -4.71 -4.78
N THR A 234 -4.92 -5.53 -5.17
CA THR A 234 -4.96 -6.97 -4.85
C THR A 234 -4.08 -7.23 -3.64
N GLN A 235 -4.62 -7.97 -2.68
CA GLN A 235 -3.87 -8.49 -1.55
C GLN A 235 -3.73 -10.00 -1.67
N VAL A 236 -2.69 -10.52 -1.01
CA VAL A 236 -2.58 -11.94 -0.69
C VAL A 236 -2.51 -12.06 0.81
N GLU A 237 -3.50 -12.70 1.40
CA GLU A 237 -3.56 -12.91 2.86
C GLU A 237 -3.72 -14.39 3.14
N GLY A 238 -2.92 -14.91 4.06
CA GLY A 238 -3.01 -16.27 4.58
C GLY A 238 -3.54 -16.25 6.00
N GLN A 239 -4.42 -17.20 6.31
CA GLN A 239 -5.05 -17.36 7.60
C GLN A 239 -4.74 -18.76 8.09
N VAL A 240 -4.09 -18.83 9.26
CA VAL A 240 -3.81 -20.09 9.96
C VAL A 240 -4.71 -20.13 11.18
N PHE A 241 -5.64 -21.09 11.18
CA PHE A 241 -6.43 -21.41 12.35
C PHE A 241 -5.69 -22.49 13.13
N ILE A 242 -5.29 -22.18 14.36
CA ILE A 242 -4.50 -23.06 15.22
C ILE A 242 -5.05 -22.99 16.66
N LEU A 243 -4.83 -24.04 17.45
CA LEU A 243 -5.14 -24.03 18.87
C LEU A 243 -3.97 -23.39 19.63
N GLU A 244 -4.29 -22.65 20.69
CA GLU A 244 -3.31 -21.97 21.55
C GLU A 244 -2.17 -22.91 22.02
N LYS A 245 -2.52 -24.14 22.42
CA LYS A 245 -1.55 -25.16 22.86
C LYS A 245 -0.52 -25.56 21.80
N ASP A 246 -0.82 -25.34 20.52
CA ASP A 246 0.01 -25.78 19.39
C ASP A 246 0.86 -24.63 18.80
N GLU A 247 0.67 -23.38 19.25
CA GLU A 247 1.37 -22.19 18.73
C GLU A 247 2.88 -22.18 18.98
N HIS A 248 3.34 -22.91 20.00
CA HIS A 248 4.74 -23.02 20.38
C HIS A 248 5.43 -24.29 19.83
N ALA A 249 4.71 -25.12 19.09
CA ALA A 249 5.21 -26.40 18.58
C ALA A 249 4.89 -26.53 17.08
N TRP A 250 5.39 -25.60 16.28
CA TRP A 250 5.11 -25.57 14.84
C TRP A 250 6.15 -26.42 14.08
N PRO A 251 5.76 -27.53 13.42
CA PRO A 251 6.74 -28.47 12.85
C PRO A 251 7.73 -27.84 11.85
N ARG A 252 7.29 -26.82 11.11
CA ARG A 252 8.14 -26.13 10.12
C ARG A 252 9.13 -25.14 10.72
N PHE A 253 8.98 -24.80 12.00
CA PHE A 253 9.94 -23.92 12.66
C PHE A 253 11.36 -24.49 12.58
N GLU A 254 11.52 -25.81 12.75
CA GLU A 254 12.82 -26.47 12.72
C GLU A 254 13.56 -26.30 11.39
N SER A 255 12.85 -26.24 10.25
CA SER A 255 13.51 -26.04 8.96
C SER A 255 14.00 -24.60 8.73
N ILE A 256 13.43 -23.62 9.44
CA ILE A 256 13.73 -22.19 9.24
C ILE A 256 14.50 -21.56 10.41
N ARG A 257 14.69 -22.29 11.52
CA ARG A 257 15.24 -21.76 12.79
C ARG A 257 16.61 -21.05 12.66
N ASP A 258 17.42 -21.43 11.68
CA ASP A 258 18.75 -20.90 11.43
C ASP A 258 18.81 -19.84 10.32
N GLU A 259 17.70 -19.61 9.63
CA GLU A 259 17.58 -18.51 8.67
C GLU A 259 17.75 -17.16 9.37
N LYS A 260 18.33 -16.20 8.65
CA LYS A 260 18.59 -14.86 9.17
C LYS A 260 17.64 -13.87 8.51
N LEU A 261 16.96 -13.08 9.33
CA LEU A 261 16.07 -12.01 8.88
C LEU A 261 16.63 -10.65 9.29
N PRO A 262 16.48 -9.61 8.44
CA PRO A 262 16.72 -8.23 8.83
C PRO A 262 15.58 -7.77 9.75
N LEU A 263 15.85 -7.60 11.04
CA LEU A 263 14.86 -7.21 12.04
C LEU A 263 15.13 -5.80 12.59
N LEU A 264 14.06 -5.03 12.77
CA LEU A 264 14.02 -3.78 13.53
C LEU A 264 13.12 -3.97 14.77
N PRO A 265 13.67 -4.42 15.91
CA PRO A 265 12.88 -4.73 17.10
C PRO A 265 12.16 -3.50 17.67
N TYR A 266 11.01 -3.69 18.30
CA TYR A 266 10.23 -2.58 18.88
C TYR A 266 11.03 -1.80 19.93
N GLN A 267 11.89 -2.46 20.71
CA GLN A 267 12.75 -1.80 21.70
C GLN A 267 13.74 -0.80 21.07
N VAL A 268 14.21 -1.11 19.85
CA VAL A 268 15.08 -0.20 19.10
C VAL A 268 14.27 1.00 18.60
N GLN A 269 13.03 0.77 18.15
CA GLN A 269 12.15 1.84 17.71
C GLN A 269 11.74 2.78 18.85
N GLU A 270 11.42 2.22 20.03
CA GLU A 270 11.06 3.00 21.23
C GLU A 270 12.21 3.89 21.74
N SER A 271 13.45 3.45 21.54
CA SER A 271 14.64 4.25 21.84
C SER A 271 15.00 5.26 20.73
N GLY A 272 14.18 5.38 19.69
CA GLY A 272 14.40 6.28 18.55
C GLY A 272 15.45 5.78 17.55
N GLY A 273 15.87 4.52 17.66
CA GLY A 273 16.83 3.91 16.75
C GLY A 273 16.16 3.35 15.49
N ASP A 274 16.92 3.30 14.40
CA ASP A 274 16.54 2.76 13.09
C ASP A 274 17.42 1.57 12.65
N LYS A 275 18.29 1.10 13.55
CA LYS A 275 19.30 0.09 13.24
C LYS A 275 18.68 -1.29 13.03
N VAL A 276 18.64 -1.72 11.78
CA VAL A 276 18.26 -3.07 11.38
C VAL A 276 19.38 -4.06 11.72
N THR A 277 19.04 -5.20 12.31
CA THR A 277 19.98 -6.26 12.68
C THR A 277 19.63 -7.58 12.00
N SER A 278 20.63 -8.22 11.38
CA SER A 278 20.47 -9.56 10.82
C SER A 278 20.48 -10.60 11.93
N THR A 279 19.31 -11.13 12.28
CA THR A 279 19.13 -12.03 13.43
C THR A 279 18.58 -13.38 12.98
N LYS A 280 19.12 -14.48 13.53
CA LYS A 280 18.56 -15.83 13.31
C LYS A 280 17.17 -15.94 13.90
N ILE A 281 16.23 -16.63 13.24
CA ILE A 281 14.85 -16.79 13.76
C ILE A 281 14.83 -17.40 15.17
N SER A 282 15.63 -18.44 15.42
CA SER A 282 15.77 -19.04 16.76
C SER A 282 16.29 -18.08 17.83
N VAL A 283 17.16 -17.14 17.47
CA VAL A 283 17.66 -16.11 18.38
C VAL A 283 16.60 -15.03 18.59
N ALA A 284 15.87 -14.66 17.54
CA ALA A 284 14.76 -13.71 17.63
C ALA A 284 13.67 -14.18 18.60
N LEU A 285 13.30 -15.47 18.56
CA LEU A 285 12.39 -16.08 19.52
C LEU A 285 12.93 -16.02 20.95
N LYS A 286 14.19 -16.43 21.18
CA LYS A 286 14.80 -16.39 22.53
C LYS A 286 14.89 -14.98 23.10
N LYS A 287 15.05 -13.97 22.24
CA LYS A 287 15.07 -12.55 22.61
C LYS A 287 13.67 -11.93 22.77
N GLY A 288 12.60 -12.68 22.49
CA GLY A 288 11.22 -12.18 22.53
C GLY A 288 10.87 -11.21 21.40
N TYR A 289 11.66 -11.17 20.31
CA TYR A 289 11.30 -10.40 19.11
C TYR A 289 10.15 -11.07 18.35
N PHE A 290 10.09 -12.39 18.42
CA PHE A 290 8.94 -13.18 18.03
C PHE A 290 8.38 -13.88 19.28
N GLN A 291 7.07 -14.00 19.36
CA GLN A 291 6.39 -14.57 20.54
C GLN A 291 6.16 -16.08 20.44
N LYS A 292 5.91 -16.57 19.22
CA LYS A 292 5.40 -17.92 18.93
C LYS A 292 6.14 -18.52 17.74
N GLN A 293 6.17 -19.85 17.64
CA GLN A 293 6.86 -20.55 16.54
C GLN A 293 6.03 -20.59 15.25
N ALA A 294 4.70 -20.66 15.39
CA ALA A 294 3.75 -20.66 14.29
C ALA A 294 3.69 -19.33 13.54
#